data_AF-A0A482VTD1-F1
#
_entry.id   AF-A0A482VTD1-F1
#
_cell.length_a   1.000
_cell.length_b   1.000
_cell.length_c   1.000
_cell.angle_alpha   90.00
_cell.angle_beta   90.00
_cell.angle_gamma   90.00
#
_symmetry.space_group_name_H-M   'P 1'
#
loop_
_entity.id
_entity.type
_entity.pdbx_description
1 polymer ?
#
loop_
_entity_poly.entity_id
_entity_poly.type
_entity_poly.pdbx_seq_one_letter_code
_entity_poly.pdbx_strand_id
1 'polypeptide(L)' 'RKAISRELYDYCLTENIADKNLIAKWKKQGYENLCCLRCIQARDTNFGTNCICRVPKGKLEEGRIVECVHCGCRGCSG' A
#
# COMPACT_ATOMS: atom_id res chain seq x y z
N ARG A 1 6.15 -15.44 -8.66
CA ARG A 1 6.82 -16.74 -8.45
C ARG A 1 5.96 -17.58 -7.51
N LYS A 2 5.83 -18.90 -7.71
CA LYS A 2 5.06 -19.81 -6.83
C LYS A 2 6.02 -20.74 -6.08
N ALA A 3 6.84 -20.16 -5.20
CA ALA A 3 7.98 -20.85 -4.58
C ALA A 3 7.68 -21.51 -3.23
N ILE A 4 6.53 -21.20 -2.62
CA ILE A 4 6.11 -21.71 -1.32
C ILE A 4 4.81 -22.50 -1.45
N SER A 5 4.64 -23.50 -0.58
CA SER A 5 3.37 -24.23 -0.46
C SER A 5 2.28 -23.35 0.13
N ARG A 6 1.02 -23.75 -0.05
CA ARG A 6 -0.13 -23.05 0.56
C ARG A 6 -0.09 -23.12 2.08
N GLU A 7 0.31 -24.26 2.64
CA GLU A 7 0.45 -24.47 4.08
C GLU A 7 1.47 -23.50 4.69
N LEU A 8 2.64 -23.34 4.06
CA LEU A 8 3.66 -22.39 4.53
C LEU A 8 3.18 -20.93 4.40
N TYR A 9 2.47 -20.60 3.33
CA TYR A 9 1.87 -19.28 3.17
C TYR A 9 0.85 -18.97 4.28
N ASP A 10 -0.05 -19.91 4.57
CA ASP A 10 -1.06 -19.74 5.61
C ASP A 10 -0.41 -19.66 7.00
N TYR A 11 0.65 -20.43 7.27
CA TYR A 11 1.47 -20.30 8.48
C TYR A 11 2.09 -18.90 8.65
N CYS A 12 2.66 -18.34 7.57
CA CYS A 12 3.20 -16.97 7.62
C CYS A 12 2.12 -15.92 7.95
N LEU A 13 0.86 -16.15 7.58
CA LEU A 13 -0.25 -15.27 7.92
C LEU A 13 -0.69 -15.45 9.39
N THR A 14 -0.70 -16.67 9.92
CA THR A 14 -1.10 -16.92 11.32
C THR A 14 -0.08 -16.42 12.31
N GLU A 15 1.22 -16.56 11.99
CA GLU A 15 2.32 -16.09 12.83
C GLU A 15 2.63 -14.59 12.67
N ASN A 16 1.78 -13.84 11.96
CA ASN A 16 1.95 -12.40 11.70
C ASN A 16 3.29 -12.03 11.03
N ILE A 17 3.90 -12.95 10.28
CA ILE A 17 5.08 -12.68 9.46
C ILE A 17 4.69 -11.82 8.25
N ALA A 18 3.46 -11.99 7.75
CA ALA A 18 2.90 -11.20 6.66
C ALA A 18 1.51 -10.66 7.00
N ASP A 19 1.23 -9.42 6.57
CA ASP A 19 -0.05 -8.76 6.81
C ASP A 19 -1.12 -9.22 5.81
N LYS A 20 -2.09 -9.99 6.31
CA LYS A 20 -3.23 -10.49 5.54
C LYS A 20 -4.06 -9.38 4.89
N ASN A 21 -4.27 -8.26 5.58
CA ASN A 21 -5.09 -7.15 5.08
C ASN A 21 -4.37 -6.40 3.96
N LEU A 22 -3.05 -6.20 4.10
CA LEU A 22 -2.25 -5.60 3.04
C LEU A 22 -2.23 -6.47 1.79
N ILE A 23 -2.01 -7.78 1.94
CA ILE A 23 -2.05 -8.74 0.82
C ILE A 23 -3.42 -8.76 0.16
N ALA A 24 -4.52 -8.68 0.93
CA ALA A 24 -5.87 -8.59 0.38
C ALA A 24 -6.06 -7.34 -0.48
N LYS A 25 -5.40 -6.22 -0.16
CA LYS A 25 -5.41 -5.01 -0.99
C LYS A 25 -4.57 -5.16 -2.24
N TRP A 26 -3.37 -5.76 -2.17
CA TRP A 26 -2.53 -5.99 -3.35
C TRP A 26 -3.20 -6.82 -4.45
N LYS A 27 -4.20 -7.65 -4.09
CA LYS A 27 -5.02 -8.41 -5.05
C LYS A 27 -6.09 -7.57 -5.76
N LYS A 28 -6.37 -6.35 -5.29
CA LYS A 28 -7.37 -5.45 -5.89
C LYS A 28 -6.71 -4.55 -6.92
N GLN A 29 -7.41 -4.31 -8.03
CA GLN A 29 -6.95 -3.44 -9.09
C GLN A 29 -6.65 -2.02 -8.56
N GLY A 30 -5.49 -1.49 -8.93
CA GLY A 30 -5.02 -0.16 -8.55
C GLY A 30 -4.29 -0.09 -7.19
N TYR A 31 -4.18 -1.20 -6.47
CA TYR A 31 -3.50 -1.29 -5.17
C TYR A 31 -2.29 -2.23 -5.18
N GLU A 32 -1.85 -2.70 -6.35
CA GLU A 32 -0.80 -3.71 -6.53
C GLU A 32 0.52 -3.30 -5.85
N ASN A 33 0.81 -2.00 -5.80
CA ASN A 33 2.00 -1.41 -5.18
C ASN A 33 1.68 -0.60 -3.91
N LEU A 34 0.61 -0.95 -3.20
CA LEU A 34 0.23 -0.24 -1.98
C LEU A 34 1.31 -0.38 -0.90
N CYS A 35 1.75 0.76 -0.38
CA CYS A 35 2.80 0.86 0.62
C CYS A 35 2.38 0.48 2.05
N CYS A 36 1.21 0.91 2.52
CA CYS A 36 0.68 0.55 3.84
C CYS A 36 -0.83 0.81 3.91
N LEU A 37 -1.49 0.25 4.94
CA LEU A 37 -2.94 0.42 5.14
C LEU A 37 -3.33 1.84 5.58
N ARG A 38 -2.46 2.55 6.30
CA ARG A 38 -2.72 3.94 6.74
C ARG A 38 -2.88 4.90 5.54
N CYS A 39 -2.17 4.66 4.45
CA CYS A 39 -2.23 5.52 3.27
C CYS A 39 -3.57 5.48 2.51
N ILE A 40 -4.44 4.52 2.83
CA ILE A 40 -5.76 4.34 2.18
C ILE A 40 -6.92 4.50 3.18
N GLN A 41 -6.60 4.94 4.40
CA GLN A 41 -7.55 5.01 5.48
C GLN A 41 -8.01 6.46 5.66
N ALA A 42 -9.23 6.76 5.24
CA ALA A 42 -9.80 8.11 5.26
C ALA A 42 -9.76 8.76 6.66
N ARG A 43 -9.99 7.97 7.73
CA ARG A 43 -9.95 8.47 9.11
C ARG A 43 -8.57 8.93 9.59
N ASP A 44 -7.49 8.53 8.90
CA ASP A 44 -6.11 8.86 9.31
C ASP A 44 -5.64 10.18 8.68
N THR A 45 -6.51 10.89 7.94
CA THR A 45 -6.23 12.20 7.34
C THR A 45 -7.29 13.24 7.73
N ASN A 46 -6.88 14.52 7.81
CA ASN A 46 -7.75 15.61 8.28
C ASN A 46 -9.00 15.84 7.41
N PHE A 47 -8.91 15.54 6.10
CA PHE A 47 -9.97 15.79 5.13
C PHE A 47 -10.70 14.52 4.68
N GLY A 48 -10.47 13.38 5.34
CA GLY A 48 -11.17 12.14 4.99
C GLY A 48 -10.75 11.55 3.65
N THR A 49 -9.52 11.81 3.19
CA THR A 49 -9.01 11.36 1.89
C THR A 49 -7.84 10.38 2.05
N ASN A 50 -7.41 9.79 0.93
CA ASN A 50 -6.21 8.96 0.89
C ASN A 50 -4.95 9.82 0.91
N CYS A 51 -3.82 9.22 1.28
CA CYS A 51 -2.54 9.92 1.29
C CYS A 51 -2.10 10.33 -0.12
N ILE A 52 -1.32 11.42 -0.22
CA ILE A 52 -0.73 11.93 -1.47
C ILE A 52 0.06 10.87 -2.25
N CYS A 53 0.63 9.86 -1.56
CA CYS A 53 1.33 8.76 -2.22
C CYS A 53 0.42 7.92 -3.13
N ARG A 54 -0.91 8.02 -2.99
CA ARG A 54 -1.89 7.35 -3.84
C ARG A 54 -2.27 8.14 -5.09
N VAL A 55 -1.72 9.33 -5.28
CA VAL A 55 -1.91 10.11 -6.51
C VAL A 55 -0.92 9.60 -7.58
N PRO A 56 -1.39 9.24 -8.80
CA PRO A 56 -0.51 8.86 -9.89
C PRO A 56 0.46 9.98 -10.26
N LYS A 57 1.71 9.64 -10.58
CA LYS A 57 2.75 10.65 -10.85
C LYS A 57 2.40 11.59 -12.00
N GLY A 58 1.74 11.10 -13.05
CA GLY A 58 1.31 11.94 -14.18
C GLY A 58 0.23 12.98 -13.85
N LYS A 59 -0.36 12.93 -12.65
CA LYS A 59 -1.29 13.96 -12.15
C LYS A 59 -0.64 14.90 -11.12
N LEU A 60 0.63 14.68 -10.78
CA LEU A 60 1.40 15.55 -9.93
C LEU A 60 2.12 16.59 -10.78
N GLU A 61 2.43 17.73 -10.18
CA GLU A 61 3.27 18.76 -10.79
C GLU A 61 4.65 18.18 -11.13
N GLU A 62 5.20 18.55 -12.29
CA GLU A 62 6.53 18.10 -12.70
C GLU A 62 7.59 18.52 -11.69
N GLY A 63 8.50 17.59 -11.35
CA GLY A 63 9.56 17.82 -10.38
C GLY A 63 9.13 17.77 -8.91
N ARG A 64 7.83 17.58 -8.61
CA ARG A 64 7.37 17.45 -7.22
C ARG A 64 7.82 16.13 -6.60
N ILE A 65 8.72 16.22 -5.63
CA ILE A 65 9.12 15.06 -4.81
C ILE A 65 8.02 14.79 -3.79
N VAL A 66 7.45 13.59 -3.82
CA VAL A 66 6.48 13.13 -2.83
C VAL A 66 7.16 12.22 -1.83
N GLU A 67 6.96 12.50 -0.55
CA GLU A 67 7.33 11.60 0.55
C GLU A 67 6.19 11.52 1.55
N CYS A 68 5.72 10.30 1.82
CA CYS A 68 4.60 10.08 2.73
C CYS A 68 5.03 10.21 4.19
N VAL A 69 4.30 11.02 4.96
CA VAL A 69 4.53 11.17 6.41
C VAL A 69 4.26 9.91 7.24
N HIS A 70 3.52 8.94 6.71
CA HIS A 70 3.19 7.70 7.44
C HIS A 70 4.21 6.59 7.27
N CYS A 71 4.87 6.51 6.10
CA CYS A 71 5.75 5.39 5.77
C CYS A 71 6.94 5.72 4.85
N GLY A 72 7.13 6.99 4.47
CA GLY A 72 8.26 7.44 3.66
C GLY A 72 8.22 7.04 2.17
N CYS A 73 7.11 6.46 1.69
CA CYS A 73 6.99 6.07 0.29
C CYS A 73 6.90 7.28 -0.66
N ARG A 74 7.31 7.07 -1.92
CA ARG A 74 7.42 8.11 -2.96
C ARG A 74 6.49 7.89 -4.15
N GLY A 75 5.28 7.43 -3.85
CA GLY A 75 4.26 7.05 -4.83
C GLY A 75 3.98 5.55 -4.82
N CYS A 76 2.73 5.20 -4.53
CA CYS A 76 2.21 3.84 -4.40
C CYS A 76 1.15 3.53 -5.48
N SER A 77 0.91 4.44 -6.44
CA SER A 77 -0.11 4.32 -7.49
C SER A 77 0.44 4.36 -8.91
N GLY A 78 1.74 4.08 -9.09
CA GLY A 78 2.47 4.28 -10.35
C GLY A 78 3.16 5.63 -10.40
#